data_AF-S8DTM6-F1
#
_entry.id   AF-S8DTM6-F1
#
_cell.length_a   1.000
_cell.length_b   1.000
_cell.length_c   1.000
_cell.angle_alpha   90.00
_cell.angle_beta   90.00
_cell.angle_gamma   90.00
#
_symmetry.space_group_name_H-M   'P 1'
#
loop_
_entity.id
_entity.type
_entity.pdbx_description
1 polymer ?
#
loop_
_entity_poly.entity_id
_entity_poly.type
_entity_poly.pdbx_seq_one_letter_code
_entity_poly.pdbx_strand_id
1 'polypeptide(L)'
;MCSRLGEHEEVWRDRQPIFRSHGYILRPRLRPGWMPSWRFAGEHANPFQFEDSKALPKSRSDALLCTIDARRISDGRLVHIKRVQANGVEHKIAEMLLHESSDNVMPVIDIFQSRQKPKEAFIVTPFLRAANSPAFDCVEDMLDCGEQLLENLANLHSKGIAHRSIDARDLTIDAAPLYPQGFHPIEDDCLPDGVTPARPLPRKHTRVKYYIVNFRSAVRFPAPYDPERPPMLDVDRDVLRNLAHGTMPPELRDTRKGTRVQYDPYMLDVWLLGRALDHMFNQTGRNVDFLRPLFDRMCHPAPGSRWTAVEALRQWRDMRAERMGSPRHHWRPKDRAGRLKETGVRGHARSRVLQFLSVHKQLSSGREEENSSEECGQNSQRRRTP
;
A
#
# COMPACT_ATOMS: atom_id res chain seq x y z
N MET A 1 9.73 -28.03 2.87
CA MET A 1 8.67 -27.09 2.44
C MET A 1 9.16 -26.10 1.37
N CYS A 2 10.40 -25.62 1.44
CA CYS A 2 11.01 -24.76 0.42
C CYS A 2 11.37 -25.47 -0.91
N SER A 3 11.49 -26.80 -0.95
CA SER A 3 11.96 -27.55 -2.14
C SER A 3 10.91 -27.80 -3.23
N ARG A 4 9.71 -27.25 -3.11
CA ARG A 4 8.60 -27.32 -4.08
C ARG A 4 7.91 -25.96 -4.14
N LEU A 5 7.26 -25.67 -5.25
CA LEU A 5 6.39 -24.50 -5.38
C LEU A 5 5.04 -24.77 -4.75
N GLY A 6 4.45 -23.77 -4.10
CA GLY A 6 3.02 -23.79 -3.77
C GLY A 6 2.17 -23.43 -4.98
N GLU A 7 0.88 -23.81 -4.98
CA GLU A 7 -0.06 -23.51 -6.08
C GLU A 7 -0.06 -22.03 -6.48
N HIS A 8 0.01 -21.12 -5.49
CA HIS A 8 0.07 -19.67 -5.71
C HIS A 8 1.37 -19.21 -6.40
N GLU A 9 2.46 -19.96 -6.26
CA GLU A 9 3.73 -19.71 -6.95
C GLU A 9 3.73 -20.28 -8.38
N GLU A 10 3.09 -21.44 -8.58
CA GLU A 10 2.99 -22.10 -9.89
C GLU A 10 2.26 -21.23 -10.90
N VAL A 11 1.20 -20.56 -10.46
CA VAL A 11 0.45 -19.58 -11.24
C VAL A 11 1.38 -18.50 -11.81
N TRP A 12 2.36 -18.01 -11.05
CA TRP A 12 3.35 -17.04 -11.54
C TRP A 12 4.42 -17.69 -12.42
N ARG A 13 4.91 -18.88 -12.06
CA ARG A 13 5.87 -19.64 -12.88
C ARG A 13 5.37 -19.81 -14.31
N ASP A 14 4.11 -20.18 -14.47
CA ASP A 14 3.52 -20.46 -15.78
C ASP A 14 3.37 -19.18 -16.64
N ARG A 15 3.48 -17.99 -16.03
CA ARG A 15 3.52 -16.69 -16.72
C ARG A 15 4.93 -16.21 -17.06
N GLN A 16 5.99 -16.93 -16.67
CA GLN A 16 7.35 -16.54 -17.04
C GLN A 16 7.55 -16.37 -18.56
N PRO A 17 6.97 -17.18 -19.47
CA PRO A 17 7.15 -16.98 -20.91
C PRO A 17 6.64 -15.63 -21.41
N ILE A 18 5.46 -15.17 -20.94
CA ILE A 18 4.91 -13.86 -21.31
C ILE A 18 5.75 -12.72 -20.73
N PHE A 19 6.18 -12.83 -19.47
CA PHE A 19 7.05 -11.80 -18.89
C PHE A 19 8.37 -11.69 -19.64
N ARG A 20 8.94 -12.83 -20.05
CA ARG A 20 10.19 -12.86 -20.81
C ARG A 20 10.04 -12.22 -22.18
N SER A 21 8.92 -12.45 -22.89
CA SER A 21 8.68 -11.80 -24.19
C SER A 21 8.52 -10.28 -24.09
N HIS A 22 8.16 -9.77 -22.90
CA HIS A 22 8.11 -8.34 -22.58
C HIS A 22 9.37 -7.82 -21.87
N GLY A 23 10.45 -8.61 -21.79
CA GLY A 23 11.72 -8.13 -21.23
C GLY A 23 11.82 -8.23 -19.71
N TYR A 24 11.05 -9.09 -19.05
CA TYR A 24 11.07 -9.31 -17.60
C TYR A 24 11.35 -10.77 -17.23
N ILE A 25 12.13 -10.97 -16.17
CA ILE A 25 12.46 -12.30 -15.65
C ILE A 25 12.11 -12.39 -14.16
N LEU A 26 11.37 -13.43 -13.78
CA LEU A 26 11.05 -13.72 -12.39
C LEU A 26 12.29 -14.23 -11.64
N ARG A 27 12.21 -14.25 -10.30
CA ARG A 27 13.23 -14.87 -9.44
C ARG A 27 13.50 -16.32 -9.82
N PRO A 28 14.73 -16.84 -9.61
CA PRO A 28 15.11 -18.21 -9.97
C PRO A 28 14.08 -19.27 -9.57
N ARG A 29 13.54 -19.17 -8.35
CA ARG A 29 12.49 -20.04 -7.81
C ARG A 29 11.27 -20.17 -8.72
N LEU A 30 10.86 -19.09 -9.35
CA LEU A 30 9.62 -19.00 -10.14
C LEU A 30 9.85 -19.22 -11.63
N ARG A 31 11.03 -19.72 -12.03
CA ARG A 31 11.31 -20.00 -13.44
C ARG A 31 10.86 -21.42 -13.80
N PRO A 32 10.32 -21.65 -15.01
CA PRO A 32 10.04 -22.99 -15.51
C PRO A 32 11.30 -23.87 -15.43
N GLY A 33 11.13 -25.10 -14.93
CA GLY A 33 12.24 -26.04 -14.73
C GLY A 33 13.12 -25.73 -13.52
N TRP A 34 12.73 -24.81 -12.63
CA TRP A 34 13.50 -24.52 -11.41
C TRP A 34 13.80 -25.79 -10.60
N MET A 35 15.08 -25.99 -10.31
CA MET A 35 15.57 -26.97 -9.36
C MET A 35 16.20 -26.24 -8.17
N PRO A 36 15.90 -26.63 -6.92
CA PRO A 36 16.47 -25.98 -5.76
C PRO A 36 17.99 -26.00 -5.78
N SER A 37 18.60 -24.81 -5.71
CA SER A 37 20.05 -24.65 -5.88
C SER A 37 20.88 -25.41 -4.84
N TRP A 38 20.37 -25.56 -3.62
CA TRP A 38 21.04 -26.31 -2.55
C TRP A 38 21.20 -27.81 -2.83
N ARG A 39 20.44 -28.39 -3.77
CA ARG A 39 20.64 -29.79 -4.19
C ARG A 39 22.00 -30.02 -4.85
N PHE A 40 22.62 -28.96 -5.35
CA PHE A 40 23.93 -28.99 -6.00
C PHE A 40 25.07 -28.60 -5.04
N ALA A 41 24.76 -28.18 -3.81
CA ALA A 41 25.72 -27.71 -2.82
C ALA A 41 26.13 -28.78 -1.79
N GLY A 42 25.63 -30.01 -1.94
CA GLY A 42 25.93 -31.15 -1.07
C GLY A 42 24.75 -31.57 -0.18
N GLU A 43 24.81 -32.79 0.35
CA GLU A 43 23.72 -33.43 1.10
C GLU A 43 23.32 -32.66 2.37
N HIS A 44 24.27 -31.94 2.98
CA HIS A 44 24.06 -31.18 4.22
C HIS A 44 23.89 -29.67 4.00
N ALA A 45 23.73 -29.23 2.74
CA ALA A 45 23.51 -27.81 2.45
C ALA A 45 22.22 -27.33 3.11
N ASN A 46 22.31 -26.26 3.90
CA ASN A 46 21.14 -25.65 4.54
C ASN A 46 20.34 -24.84 3.51
N PRO A 47 19.10 -25.23 3.16
CA PRO A 47 18.31 -24.53 2.15
C PRO A 47 18.10 -23.04 2.45
N PHE A 48 18.04 -22.65 3.73
CA PHE A 48 17.77 -21.27 4.12
C PHE A 48 18.89 -20.29 3.77
N GLN A 49 20.08 -20.80 3.39
CA GLN A 49 21.22 -20.01 2.92
C GLN A 49 21.16 -19.66 1.42
N PHE A 50 20.14 -20.13 0.71
CA PHE A 50 20.00 -19.92 -0.73
C PHE A 50 18.83 -18.98 -1.04
N GLU A 51 19.03 -18.04 -1.96
CA GLU A 51 18.02 -17.05 -2.39
C GLU A 51 16.73 -17.73 -2.90
N ASP A 52 16.87 -18.79 -3.68
CA ASP A 52 15.75 -19.48 -4.30
C ASP A 52 14.93 -20.35 -3.32
N SER A 53 15.33 -20.37 -2.03
CA SER A 53 14.52 -20.93 -0.94
C SER A 53 13.44 -19.97 -0.45
N LYS A 54 13.54 -18.67 -0.75
CA LYS A 54 12.63 -17.63 -0.26
C LYS A 54 11.31 -17.65 -1.04
N ALA A 55 10.37 -18.44 -0.55
CA ALA A 55 9.05 -18.61 -1.14
C ALA A 55 8.18 -17.35 -1.06
N LEU A 56 7.21 -17.22 -1.97
CA LEU A 56 6.18 -16.18 -1.86
C LEU A 56 5.36 -16.40 -0.58
N PRO A 57 5.07 -15.34 0.20
CA PRO A 57 4.22 -15.42 1.37
C PRO A 57 2.88 -16.08 1.03
N LYS A 58 2.45 -17.08 1.83
CA LYS A 58 1.17 -17.79 1.66
C LYS A 58 -0.06 -16.96 2.02
N SER A 59 0.08 -15.64 2.21
CA SER A 59 -1.01 -14.79 2.71
C SER A 59 -2.21 -14.83 1.77
N ARG A 60 -3.41 -15.02 2.35
CA ARG A 60 -4.69 -15.08 1.64
C ARG A 60 -5.25 -13.71 1.23
N SER A 61 -4.47 -12.63 1.35
CA SER A 61 -4.91 -11.31 0.93
C SER A 61 -4.81 -11.15 -0.59
N ASP A 62 -5.93 -10.86 -1.26
CA ASP A 62 -6.05 -10.68 -2.71
C ASP A 62 -5.01 -9.73 -3.33
N ALA A 63 -4.53 -8.74 -2.56
CA ALA A 63 -3.52 -7.78 -3.01
C ALA A 63 -2.16 -8.43 -3.30
N LEU A 64 -1.73 -9.41 -2.50
CA LEU A 64 -0.45 -10.12 -2.70
C LEU A 64 -0.56 -11.23 -3.75
N LEU A 65 -1.76 -11.80 -3.93
CA LEU A 65 -2.01 -12.84 -4.94
C LEU A 65 -1.98 -12.29 -6.38
N CYS A 66 -2.21 -10.99 -6.55
CA CYS A 66 -2.25 -10.36 -7.87
C CYS A 66 -0.94 -9.67 -8.25
N THR A 67 0.13 -9.81 -7.46
CA THR A 67 1.39 -9.11 -7.72
C THR A 67 2.60 -10.02 -7.62
N ILE A 68 3.65 -9.70 -8.38
CA ILE A 68 4.92 -10.43 -8.32
C ILE A 68 6.12 -9.52 -8.54
N ASP A 69 7.24 -9.88 -7.93
CA ASP A 69 8.53 -9.25 -8.18
C ASP A 69 9.20 -9.84 -9.43
N ALA A 70 9.88 -8.99 -10.21
CA ALA A 70 10.66 -9.41 -11.36
C ALA A 70 11.87 -8.50 -11.56
N ARG A 71 12.78 -8.88 -12.46
CA ARG A 71 13.85 -8.01 -12.95
C ARG A 71 13.63 -7.68 -14.41
N ARG A 72 13.80 -6.41 -14.76
CA ARG A 72 13.89 -5.98 -16.15
C ARG A 72 15.19 -6.51 -16.75
N ILE A 73 15.12 -7.16 -17.90
CA ILE A 73 16.27 -7.85 -18.52
C ILE A 73 17.33 -6.85 -18.99
N SER A 74 16.92 -5.66 -19.45
CA SER A 74 17.82 -4.68 -20.05
C SER A 74 18.80 -4.04 -19.08
N ASP A 75 18.44 -3.90 -17.79
CA ASP A 75 19.26 -3.22 -16.79
C ASP A 75 19.28 -3.89 -15.41
N GLY A 76 18.61 -5.03 -15.27
CA GLY A 76 18.54 -5.78 -14.01
C GLY A 76 17.72 -5.11 -12.91
N ARG A 77 17.06 -3.98 -13.16
CA ARG A 77 16.28 -3.25 -12.15
C ARG A 77 15.11 -4.08 -11.65
N LEU A 78 14.88 -4.02 -10.34
CA LEU A 78 13.76 -4.69 -9.69
C LEU A 78 12.46 -3.94 -10.02
N VAL A 79 11.45 -4.68 -10.44
CA VAL A 79 10.13 -4.17 -10.80
C VAL A 79 9.04 -4.96 -10.09
N HIS A 80 7.89 -4.33 -9.98
CA HIS A 80 6.65 -4.96 -9.53
C HIS A 80 5.73 -5.16 -10.74
N ILE A 81 5.18 -6.36 -10.88
CA ILE A 81 4.22 -6.70 -11.93
C ILE A 81 2.90 -7.03 -11.27
N LYS A 82 1.87 -6.24 -11.54
CA LYS A 82 0.51 -6.45 -11.05
C LYS A 82 -0.40 -6.97 -12.15
N ARG A 83 -1.05 -8.10 -11.89
CA ARG A 83 -2.13 -8.64 -12.70
C ARG A 83 -3.42 -7.85 -12.44
N VAL A 84 -4.05 -7.37 -13.51
CA VAL A 84 -5.33 -6.66 -13.47
C VAL A 84 -6.29 -7.18 -14.54
N GLN A 85 -7.55 -6.75 -14.46
CA GLN A 85 -8.51 -7.00 -15.52
C GLN A 85 -8.23 -6.08 -16.71
N ALA A 86 -8.05 -6.67 -17.90
CA ALA A 86 -7.89 -5.92 -19.14
C ALA A 86 -9.11 -5.02 -19.38
N ASN A 87 -8.86 -3.77 -19.79
CA ASN A 87 -9.87 -2.72 -19.99
C ASN A 87 -10.68 -2.35 -18.73
N GLY A 88 -10.31 -2.88 -17.56
CA GLY A 88 -10.84 -2.46 -16.27
C GLY A 88 -10.35 -1.05 -15.90
N VAL A 89 -10.90 -0.51 -14.80
CA VAL A 89 -10.61 0.87 -14.39
C VAL A 89 -9.12 1.06 -14.09
N GLU A 90 -8.51 0.17 -13.31
CA GLU A 90 -7.09 0.25 -12.98
C GLU A 90 -6.18 0.13 -14.22
N HIS A 91 -6.54 -0.70 -15.20
CA HIS A 91 -5.81 -0.82 -16.47
C HIS A 91 -5.84 0.51 -17.24
N LYS A 92 -7.02 1.11 -17.40
CA LYS A 92 -7.19 2.38 -18.12
C LYS A 92 -6.49 3.56 -17.43
N ILE A 93 -6.50 3.58 -16.10
CA ILE A 93 -5.77 4.60 -15.33
C ILE A 93 -4.26 4.39 -15.54
N ALA A 94 -3.75 3.17 -15.48
CA ALA A 94 -2.34 2.92 -15.73
C ALA A 94 -1.94 3.30 -17.16
N GLU A 95 -2.74 3.00 -18.18
CA GLU A 95 -2.49 3.41 -19.58
C GLU A 95 -2.38 4.92 -19.70
N MET A 96 -3.29 5.66 -19.06
CA MET A 96 -3.22 7.11 -18.99
C MET A 96 -1.92 7.59 -18.33
N LEU A 97 -1.58 7.05 -17.16
CA LEU A 97 -0.38 7.44 -16.41
C LEU A 97 0.93 7.06 -17.11
N LEU A 98 0.92 6.03 -17.96
CA LEU A 98 2.06 5.66 -18.79
C LEU A 98 2.34 6.72 -19.87
N HIS A 99 1.30 7.37 -20.40
CA HIS A 99 1.40 8.33 -21.50
C HIS A 99 1.45 9.79 -21.02
N GLU A 100 0.81 10.12 -19.90
CA GLU A 100 0.82 11.45 -19.32
C GLU A 100 2.03 11.61 -18.39
N SER A 101 3.07 12.33 -18.84
CA SER A 101 4.19 12.69 -17.96
C SER A 101 3.68 13.61 -16.85
N SER A 102 3.56 13.08 -15.63
CA SER A 102 3.27 13.87 -14.44
C SER A 102 4.33 13.62 -13.40
N ASP A 103 4.91 14.70 -12.90
CA ASP A 103 5.70 14.62 -11.69
C ASP A 103 4.81 14.11 -10.54
N ASN A 104 5.39 13.21 -9.75
CA ASN A 104 4.83 12.71 -8.50
C ASN A 104 3.45 12.01 -8.58
N VAL A 105 3.22 11.19 -9.60
CA VAL A 105 2.15 10.16 -9.63
C VAL A 105 2.77 8.77 -9.82
N MET A 106 2.05 7.68 -9.50
CA MET A 106 2.56 6.30 -9.62
C MET A 106 3.29 6.06 -10.96
N PRO A 107 4.58 5.71 -10.94
CA PRO A 107 5.35 5.53 -12.15
C PRO A 107 5.00 4.20 -12.81
N VAL A 108 4.38 4.26 -13.98
CA VAL A 108 4.12 3.10 -14.84
C VAL A 108 5.25 2.98 -15.84
N ILE A 109 5.90 1.81 -15.87
CA ILE A 109 7.01 1.51 -16.78
C ILE A 109 6.51 0.87 -18.06
N ASP A 110 5.54 -0.04 -17.95
CA ASP A 110 5.06 -0.86 -19.05
C ASP A 110 3.67 -1.43 -18.73
N ILE A 111 2.91 -1.71 -19.79
CA ILE A 111 1.59 -2.36 -19.72
C ILE A 111 1.47 -3.33 -20.89
N PHE A 112 1.05 -4.56 -20.59
CA PHE A 112 0.80 -5.54 -21.63
C PHE A 112 -0.31 -6.51 -21.27
N GLN A 113 -0.99 -7.02 -22.29
CA GLN A 113 -2.11 -7.95 -22.17
C GLN A 113 -1.70 -9.39 -22.50
N SER A 114 -2.32 -10.36 -21.84
CA SER A 114 -2.10 -11.76 -22.15
C SER A 114 -2.80 -12.14 -23.46
N ARG A 115 -2.00 -12.58 -24.44
CA ARG A 115 -2.54 -13.14 -25.71
C ARG A 115 -3.37 -14.40 -25.48
N GLN A 116 -3.01 -15.21 -24.48
CA GLN A 116 -3.71 -16.46 -24.15
C GLN A 116 -4.95 -16.22 -23.29
N LYS A 117 -4.96 -15.16 -22.49
CA LYS A 117 -6.06 -14.78 -21.60
C LYS A 117 -6.42 -13.31 -21.82
N PRO A 118 -7.22 -12.97 -22.84
CA PRO A 118 -7.46 -11.57 -23.24
C PRO A 118 -8.11 -10.68 -22.15
N LYS A 119 -8.69 -11.28 -21.11
CA LYS A 119 -9.24 -10.55 -19.94
C LYS A 119 -8.17 -10.18 -18.91
N GLU A 120 -6.93 -10.60 -19.10
CA GLU A 120 -5.81 -10.42 -18.18
C GLU A 120 -4.81 -9.43 -18.76
N ALA A 121 -4.48 -8.39 -17.98
CA ALA A 121 -3.44 -7.44 -18.28
C ALA A 121 -2.45 -7.34 -17.11
N PHE A 122 -1.27 -6.80 -17.40
CA PHE A 122 -0.19 -6.63 -16.44
C PHE A 122 0.28 -5.18 -16.47
N ILE A 123 0.38 -4.58 -15.29
CA ILE A 123 0.95 -3.25 -15.09
C ILE A 123 2.32 -3.45 -14.44
N VAL A 124 3.34 -2.82 -15.00
CA VAL A 124 4.70 -2.85 -14.47
C VAL A 124 5.05 -1.49 -13.87
N THR A 125 5.53 -1.49 -12.63
CA THR A 125 6.04 -0.31 -11.92
C THR A 125 7.44 -0.62 -11.38
N PRO A 126 8.22 0.39 -10.92
CA PRO A 126 9.37 0.13 -10.07
C PRO A 126 8.99 -0.73 -8.87
N PHE A 127 9.93 -1.44 -8.27
CA PHE A 127 9.64 -2.19 -7.05
C PHE A 127 9.49 -1.25 -5.85
N LEU A 128 8.25 -0.89 -5.55
CA LEU A 128 7.90 0.01 -4.46
C LEU A 128 7.70 -0.74 -3.15
N ARG A 129 8.20 -0.18 -2.04
CA ARG A 129 7.99 -0.69 -0.67
C ARG A 129 6.92 0.13 0.04
N ALA A 130 6.42 -0.36 1.18
CA ALA A 130 5.58 0.46 2.06
C ALA A 130 6.32 1.75 2.45
N ALA A 131 5.62 2.89 2.52
CA ALA A 131 6.23 4.21 2.73
C ALA A 131 7.08 4.33 4.01
N ASN A 132 6.79 3.49 5.01
CA ASN A 132 7.53 3.39 6.28
C ASN A 132 8.54 2.22 6.34
N SER A 133 8.91 1.64 5.18
CA SER A 133 9.90 0.57 5.06
C SER A 133 11.02 0.99 4.10
N PRO A 134 12.24 1.27 4.60
CA PRO A 134 12.69 1.17 5.99
C PRO A 134 12.02 2.20 6.92
N ALA A 135 12.08 2.04 8.25
CA ALA A 135 11.43 2.99 9.16
C ALA A 135 11.93 4.45 8.95
N PHE A 136 11.09 5.43 9.30
CA PHE A 136 11.50 6.85 9.32
C PHE A 136 12.60 7.07 10.37
N ASP A 137 13.70 7.73 9.99
CA ASP A 137 14.84 8.00 10.87
C ASP A 137 14.65 9.29 11.68
N CYS A 138 13.98 10.29 11.08
CA CYS A 138 13.71 11.60 11.66
C CYS A 138 12.32 12.15 11.27
N VAL A 139 11.89 13.22 11.94
CA VAL A 139 10.60 13.89 11.65
C VAL A 139 10.61 14.47 10.23
N GLU A 140 11.76 14.93 9.76
CA GLU A 140 11.95 15.49 8.43
C GLU A 140 11.64 14.45 7.33
N ASP A 141 11.94 13.17 7.55
CA ASP A 141 11.56 12.09 6.62
C ASP A 141 10.04 11.92 6.53
N MET A 142 9.35 12.11 7.66
CA MET A 142 7.89 12.03 7.73
C MET A 142 7.24 13.24 7.07
N LEU A 143 7.81 14.43 7.30
CA LEU A 143 7.40 15.68 6.67
C LEU A 143 7.56 15.62 5.15
N ASP A 144 8.67 15.04 4.68
CA ASP A 144 8.91 14.82 3.25
C ASP A 144 7.92 13.82 2.64
N CYS A 145 7.69 12.70 3.32
CA CYS A 145 6.71 11.68 2.92
C CYS A 145 5.30 12.26 2.79
N GLY A 146 4.81 12.95 3.82
CA GLY A 146 3.46 13.52 3.79
C GLY A 146 3.30 14.63 2.75
N GLU A 147 4.33 15.44 2.51
CA GLU A 147 4.29 16.46 1.45
C GLU A 147 4.16 15.80 0.07
N GLN A 148 5.01 14.82 -0.23
CA GLN A 148 4.98 14.12 -1.52
C GLN A 148 3.66 13.37 -1.73
N LEU A 149 3.09 12.76 -0.70
CA LEU A 149 1.80 12.05 -0.80
C LEU A 149 0.60 13.00 -0.98
N LEU A 150 0.62 14.17 -0.34
CA LEU A 150 -0.39 15.22 -0.55
C LEU A 150 -0.29 15.81 -1.96
N GLU A 151 0.93 16.03 -2.45
CA GLU A 151 1.16 16.47 -3.83
C GLU A 151 0.73 15.40 -4.84
N ASN A 152 1.00 14.13 -4.56
CA ASN A 152 0.50 13.01 -5.35
C ASN A 152 -1.04 13.04 -5.43
N LEU A 153 -1.72 13.21 -4.29
CA LEU A 153 -3.18 13.27 -4.25
C LEU A 153 -3.73 14.49 -5.01
N ALA A 154 -3.14 15.67 -4.83
CA ALA A 154 -3.52 16.87 -5.57
C ALA A 154 -3.34 16.68 -7.10
N ASN A 155 -2.28 15.98 -7.52
CA ASN A 155 -2.01 15.66 -8.92
C ASN A 155 -2.94 14.59 -9.50
N LEU A 156 -3.50 13.70 -8.68
CA LEU A 156 -4.57 12.79 -9.08
C LEU A 156 -5.88 13.56 -9.27
N HIS A 157 -6.24 14.41 -8.31
CA HIS A 157 -7.46 15.20 -8.33
C HIS A 157 -7.50 16.19 -9.51
N SER A 158 -6.35 16.78 -9.86
CA SER A 158 -6.24 17.66 -11.04
C SER A 158 -6.41 16.93 -12.37
N LYS A 159 -6.19 15.61 -12.41
CA LYS A 159 -6.45 14.75 -13.58
C LYS A 159 -7.87 14.16 -13.59
N GLY A 160 -8.71 14.60 -12.67
CA GLY A 160 -10.06 14.07 -12.50
C GLY A 160 -10.09 12.66 -11.91
N ILE A 161 -9.02 12.20 -11.27
CA ILE A 161 -8.94 10.84 -10.68
C ILE A 161 -9.25 10.93 -9.19
N ALA A 162 -10.29 10.22 -8.75
CA ALA A 162 -10.55 9.97 -7.34
C ALA A 162 -10.23 8.49 -7.02
N HIS A 163 -9.40 8.23 -6.02
CA HIS A 163 -8.84 6.91 -5.69
C HIS A 163 -9.83 6.00 -4.94
N ARG A 164 -10.62 6.58 -4.03
CA ARG A 164 -11.73 6.03 -3.23
C ARG A 164 -11.40 4.90 -2.26
N SER A 165 -10.16 4.43 -2.22
CA SER A 165 -9.76 3.32 -1.34
C SER A 165 -8.36 3.47 -0.76
N ILE A 166 -7.85 4.70 -0.58
CA ILE A 166 -6.51 4.93 -0.03
C ILE A 166 -6.42 4.32 1.37
N ASP A 167 -5.43 3.46 1.57
CA ASP A 167 -5.02 3.01 2.91
C ASP A 167 -3.49 3.09 3.11
N ALA A 168 -3.02 2.84 4.33
CA ALA A 168 -1.59 2.93 4.65
C ALA A 168 -0.69 1.95 3.86
N ARG A 169 -1.25 0.88 3.29
CA ARG A 169 -0.55 -0.12 2.43
C ARG A 169 -0.43 0.37 0.99
N ASP A 170 -1.31 1.27 0.57
CA ASP A 170 -1.26 1.91 -0.74
C ASP A 170 -0.26 3.10 -0.74
N LEU A 171 0.24 3.52 0.42
CA LEU A 171 1.30 4.52 0.54
C LEU A 171 2.66 3.84 0.40
N THR A 172 3.40 4.19 -0.65
CA THR A 172 4.63 3.50 -1.03
C THR A 172 5.81 4.43 -1.23
N ILE A 173 7.01 3.87 -1.25
CA ILE A 173 8.29 4.55 -1.51
C ILE A 173 9.07 3.79 -2.58
N ASP A 174 9.70 4.52 -3.50
CA ASP A 174 10.82 3.99 -4.27
C ASP A 174 12.07 3.98 -3.38
N ALA A 175 12.33 2.80 -2.82
CA ALA A 175 13.45 2.59 -1.92
C ALA A 175 14.76 2.24 -2.65
N ALA A 176 14.76 2.04 -3.97
CA ALA A 176 15.97 1.64 -4.68
C ALA A 176 17.17 2.59 -4.41
N PRO A 177 16.99 3.94 -4.37
CA PRO A 177 18.07 4.86 -4.02
C PRO A 177 18.65 4.65 -2.61
N LEU A 178 17.86 4.13 -1.66
CA LEU A 178 18.32 3.86 -0.30
C LEU A 178 19.21 2.62 -0.21
N TYR A 179 19.23 1.76 -1.25
CA TYR A 179 19.97 0.50 -1.26
C TYR A 179 20.89 0.43 -2.49
N PRO A 180 22.09 1.03 -2.45
CA PRO A 180 23.02 1.00 -3.58
C PRO A 180 23.42 -0.42 -4.03
N GLN A 181 23.44 -1.37 -3.11
CA GLN A 181 23.72 -2.80 -3.38
C GLN A 181 22.46 -3.61 -3.69
N GLY A 182 21.29 -2.95 -3.74
CA GLY A 182 19.98 -3.57 -3.85
C GLY A 182 19.48 -4.19 -2.54
N PHE A 183 18.27 -4.72 -2.60
CA PHE A 183 17.62 -5.46 -1.52
C PHE A 183 16.80 -6.61 -2.12
N HIS A 184 16.51 -7.62 -1.30
CA HIS A 184 15.71 -8.76 -1.73
C HIS A 184 14.20 -8.47 -1.58
N PRO A 185 13.34 -8.87 -2.53
CA PRO A 185 11.91 -8.49 -2.54
C PRO A 185 11.05 -9.18 -1.46
N ILE A 186 11.47 -10.34 -0.96
CA ILE A 186 10.78 -11.08 0.13
C ILE A 186 11.43 -10.84 1.50
N GLU A 187 12.73 -11.13 1.64
CA GLU A 187 13.53 -10.72 2.80
C GLU A 187 14.08 -9.30 2.57
N ASP A 188 13.22 -8.30 2.73
CA ASP A 188 13.47 -6.90 2.40
C ASP A 188 14.44 -6.17 3.34
N ASP A 189 14.95 -6.87 4.35
CA ASP A 189 16.06 -6.52 5.22
C ASP A 189 17.39 -7.18 4.81
N CYS A 190 17.41 -7.93 3.71
CA CYS A 190 18.60 -8.55 3.14
C CYS A 190 19.00 -7.94 1.80
N LEU A 191 20.28 -8.08 1.46
CA LEU A 191 20.83 -7.89 0.11
C LEU A 191 20.15 -8.87 -0.87
N PRO A 192 20.34 -8.72 -2.18
CA PRO A 192 19.69 -9.57 -3.18
C PRO A 192 19.91 -11.08 -3.03
N ASP A 193 20.86 -11.53 -2.23
CA ASP A 193 21.06 -12.96 -1.88
C ASP A 193 20.01 -13.51 -0.90
N GLY A 194 19.20 -12.64 -0.29
CA GLY A 194 18.16 -13.00 0.68
C GLY A 194 18.70 -13.46 2.04
N VAL A 195 19.99 -13.29 2.32
CA VAL A 195 20.63 -13.79 3.56
C VAL A 195 21.56 -12.77 4.23
N THR A 196 22.25 -11.95 3.45
CA THR A 196 23.17 -10.96 3.99
C THR A 196 22.37 -9.72 4.38
N PRO A 197 22.44 -9.22 5.63
CA PRO A 197 21.67 -8.04 6.03
C PRO A 197 21.99 -6.80 5.17
N ALA A 198 20.95 -6.17 4.63
CA ALA A 198 21.03 -4.90 3.93
C ALA A 198 20.94 -3.74 4.92
N ARG A 199 21.72 -2.68 4.67
CA ARG A 199 21.66 -1.44 5.46
C ARG A 199 21.22 -0.29 4.54
N PRO A 200 20.03 0.29 4.74
CA PRO A 200 19.60 1.44 3.95
C PRO A 200 20.46 2.67 4.26
N LEU A 201 20.66 3.51 3.25
CA LEU A 201 21.13 4.88 3.43
C LEU A 201 20.06 5.72 4.16
N PRO A 202 20.45 6.74 4.94
CA PRO A 202 19.49 7.65 5.55
C PRO A 202 18.65 8.40 4.50
N ARG A 203 17.35 8.48 4.72
CA ARG A 203 16.39 9.18 3.83
C ARG A 203 16.75 10.66 3.67
N LYS A 204 17.11 11.35 4.75
CA LYS A 204 17.51 12.77 4.72
C LYS A 204 18.59 13.16 3.71
N HIS A 205 19.47 12.24 3.31
CA HIS A 205 20.54 12.50 2.35
C HIS A 205 20.31 11.81 1.01
N THR A 206 19.17 11.13 0.84
CA THR A 206 18.86 10.33 -0.33
C THR A 206 17.54 10.80 -0.91
N ARG A 207 17.54 11.23 -2.18
CA ARG A 207 16.30 11.64 -2.85
C ARG A 207 15.43 10.41 -3.11
N VAL A 208 14.37 10.25 -2.33
CA VAL A 208 13.37 9.21 -2.47
C VAL A 208 12.06 9.80 -3.00
N LYS A 209 11.24 8.95 -3.61
CA LYS A 209 9.92 9.33 -4.11
C LYS A 209 8.83 8.49 -3.44
N TYR A 210 7.72 9.14 -3.10
CA TYR A 210 6.56 8.47 -2.50
C TYR A 210 5.38 8.49 -3.46
N TYR A 211 4.58 7.41 -3.44
CA TYR A 211 3.47 7.26 -4.36
C TYR A 211 2.24 6.65 -3.67
N ILE A 212 1.06 7.10 -4.09
CA ILE A 212 -0.21 6.40 -3.85
C ILE A 212 -0.40 5.43 -5.01
N VAL A 213 -0.64 4.15 -4.70
CA VAL A 213 -0.80 3.07 -5.69
C VAL A 213 -2.15 2.36 -5.53
N ASN A 214 -2.43 1.39 -6.40
CA ASN A 214 -3.58 0.47 -6.30
C ASN A 214 -4.96 1.13 -6.60
N PHE A 215 -5.16 1.50 -7.86
CA PHE A 215 -6.34 2.20 -8.39
C PHE A 215 -7.56 1.30 -8.66
N ARG A 216 -7.71 0.17 -7.95
CA ARG A 216 -8.78 -0.82 -8.21
C ARG A 216 -10.19 -0.27 -8.07
N SER A 217 -10.37 0.73 -7.20
CA SER A 217 -11.67 1.35 -6.94
C SER A 217 -11.71 2.81 -7.31
N ALA A 218 -10.69 3.27 -8.03
CA ALA A 218 -10.63 4.62 -8.52
C ALA A 218 -11.71 4.85 -9.59
N VAL A 219 -11.97 6.12 -9.85
CA VAL A 219 -12.83 6.58 -10.94
C VAL A 219 -12.15 7.76 -11.62
N ARG A 220 -12.43 7.95 -12.91
CA ARG A 220 -11.98 9.13 -13.65
C ARG A 220 -13.18 9.94 -14.11
N PHE A 221 -13.19 11.20 -13.73
CA PHE A 221 -14.13 12.19 -14.23
C PHE A 221 -13.55 12.90 -15.47
N PRO A 222 -14.39 13.31 -16.43
CA PRO A 222 -13.91 14.02 -17.62
C PRO A 222 -13.28 15.39 -17.32
N ALA A 223 -13.73 16.03 -16.24
CA ALA A 223 -13.23 17.31 -15.78
C ALA A 223 -12.40 17.15 -14.49
N PRO A 224 -11.39 18.01 -14.26
CA PRO A 224 -10.71 18.13 -12.97
C PRO A 224 -11.70 18.42 -11.83
N TYR A 225 -11.26 18.20 -10.59
CA TYR A 225 -12.08 18.54 -9.42
C TYR A 225 -12.37 20.05 -9.34
N ASP A 226 -13.66 20.38 -9.22
CA ASP A 226 -14.16 21.72 -8.92
C ASP A 226 -14.89 21.69 -7.56
N PRO A 227 -14.33 22.32 -6.50
CA PRO A 227 -14.95 22.34 -5.17
C PRO A 227 -16.32 23.02 -5.13
N GLU A 228 -16.60 23.95 -6.07
CA GLU A 228 -17.90 24.63 -6.16
C GLU A 228 -18.97 23.74 -6.80
N ARG A 229 -18.55 22.71 -7.54
CA ARG A 229 -19.42 21.77 -8.27
C ARG A 229 -18.88 20.34 -8.16
N PRO A 230 -18.78 19.78 -6.94
CA PRO A 230 -18.18 18.48 -6.74
C PRO A 230 -19.03 17.40 -7.43
N PRO A 231 -18.42 16.40 -8.11
CA PRO A 231 -19.17 15.30 -8.63
C PRO A 231 -19.65 14.42 -7.47
N MET A 232 -20.94 14.13 -7.45
CA MET A 232 -21.55 13.28 -6.44
C MET A 232 -21.71 11.87 -7.00
N LEU A 233 -21.18 10.87 -6.29
CA LEU A 233 -21.32 9.46 -6.66
C LEU A 233 -22.21 8.72 -5.68
N ASP A 234 -23.00 7.78 -6.21
CA ASP A 234 -23.67 6.81 -5.36
C ASP A 234 -22.66 5.88 -4.71
N VAL A 235 -22.91 5.54 -3.45
CA VAL A 235 -22.12 4.55 -2.74
C VAL A 235 -22.34 3.18 -3.38
N ASP A 236 -21.27 2.62 -3.94
CA ASP A 236 -21.26 1.27 -4.50
C ASP A 236 -20.71 0.23 -3.51
N ARG A 237 -20.94 -1.05 -3.84
CA ARG A 237 -20.49 -2.17 -2.99
C ARG A 237 -18.96 -2.28 -2.89
N ASP A 238 -18.22 -1.83 -3.89
CA ASP A 238 -16.76 -1.91 -3.87
C ASP A 238 -16.18 -0.93 -2.85
N VAL A 239 -16.69 0.31 -2.78
CA VAL A 239 -16.33 1.28 -1.73
C VAL A 239 -16.64 0.72 -0.35
N LEU A 240 -17.86 0.21 -0.14
CA LEU A 240 -18.25 -0.35 1.16
C LEU A 240 -17.37 -1.53 1.58
N ARG A 241 -17.05 -2.44 0.65
CA ARG A 241 -16.17 -3.58 0.93
C ARG A 241 -14.75 -3.13 1.31
N ASN A 242 -14.19 -2.15 0.59
CA ASN A 242 -12.85 -1.66 0.88
C ASN A 242 -12.78 -0.95 2.23
N LEU A 243 -13.83 -0.23 2.59
CA LEU A 243 -13.93 0.47 3.86
C LEU A 243 -14.33 -0.45 5.04
N ALA A 244 -14.88 -1.65 4.78
CA ALA A 244 -15.36 -2.59 5.79
C ALA A 244 -14.28 -3.06 6.77
N HIS A 245 -13.01 -3.02 6.38
CA HIS A 245 -11.87 -3.40 7.23
C HIS A 245 -11.25 -2.20 7.98
N GLY A 246 -11.76 -0.99 7.77
CA GLY A 246 -11.24 0.25 8.33
C GLY A 246 -12.30 1.09 9.03
N THR A 247 -11.93 2.32 9.40
CA THR A 247 -12.90 3.30 9.90
C THR A 247 -13.75 3.78 8.73
N MET A 248 -15.07 3.62 8.81
CA MET A 248 -16.00 4.20 7.83
C MET A 248 -16.02 5.74 7.96
N PRO A 249 -15.94 6.49 6.84
CA PRO A 249 -16.15 7.93 6.82
C PRO A 249 -17.53 8.25 7.40
N PRO A 250 -17.69 9.30 8.22
CA PRO A 250 -18.96 9.63 8.87
C PRO A 250 -20.15 9.71 7.92
N GLU A 251 -19.97 10.32 6.75
CA GLU A 251 -20.99 10.47 5.71
C GLU A 251 -21.44 9.15 5.08
N LEU A 252 -20.66 8.07 5.24
CA LEU A 252 -20.96 6.75 4.68
C LEU A 252 -21.49 5.75 5.71
N ARG A 253 -21.64 6.12 6.99
CA ARG A 253 -21.99 5.16 8.07
C ARG A 253 -23.42 4.64 7.97
N ASP A 254 -24.36 5.50 7.60
CA ASP A 254 -25.81 5.16 7.57
C ASP A 254 -26.27 4.52 6.25
N THR A 255 -25.36 4.32 5.30
CA THR A 255 -25.60 3.69 3.98
C THR A 255 -26.19 2.28 4.05
N ARG A 256 -26.07 1.59 5.19
CA ARG A 256 -26.59 0.22 5.37
C ARG A 256 -28.13 0.13 5.38
N LYS A 257 -28.85 1.25 5.54
CA LYS A 257 -30.32 1.30 5.65
C LYS A 257 -31.05 1.51 4.31
N GLY A 258 -30.61 0.85 3.24
CA GLY A 258 -31.30 0.88 1.93
C GLY A 258 -31.45 2.27 1.29
N THR A 259 -30.74 3.27 1.81
CA THR A 259 -30.80 4.66 1.34
C THR A 259 -29.68 4.87 0.32
N ARG A 260 -30.03 5.43 -0.84
CA ARG A 260 -29.05 5.84 -1.85
C ARG A 260 -28.34 7.10 -1.33
N VAL A 261 -27.17 6.90 -0.73
CA VAL A 261 -26.32 8.01 -0.27
C VAL A 261 -25.38 8.39 -1.40
N GLN A 262 -25.27 9.70 -1.64
CA GLN A 262 -24.27 10.25 -2.53
C GLN A 262 -23.13 10.88 -1.72
N TYR A 263 -21.92 10.82 -2.26
CA TYR A 263 -20.73 11.38 -1.62
C TYR A 263 -19.80 12.03 -2.65
N ASP A 264 -18.99 12.98 -2.18
CA ASP A 264 -17.87 13.54 -2.95
C ASP A 264 -16.67 12.58 -2.85
N PRO A 265 -16.24 11.96 -3.96
CA PRO A 265 -15.16 10.98 -3.94
C PRO A 265 -13.77 11.60 -3.73
N TYR A 266 -13.60 12.88 -4.04
CA TYR A 266 -12.35 13.59 -3.77
C TYR A 266 -12.21 13.93 -2.29
N MET A 267 -13.31 14.33 -1.64
CA MET A 267 -13.33 14.52 -0.19
C MET A 267 -13.22 13.21 0.59
N LEU A 268 -13.66 12.09 0.00
CA LEU A 268 -13.38 10.76 0.54
C LEU A 268 -11.88 10.48 0.52
N ASP A 269 -11.18 10.75 -0.59
CA ASP A 269 -9.73 10.55 -0.66
C ASP A 269 -8.94 11.37 0.35
N VAL A 270 -9.30 12.65 0.53
CA VAL A 270 -8.66 13.50 1.54
C VAL A 270 -8.83 12.89 2.92
N TRP A 271 -10.04 12.45 3.26
CA TRP A 271 -10.30 11.81 4.54
C TRP A 271 -9.46 10.53 4.71
N LEU A 272 -9.45 9.67 3.69
CA LEU A 272 -8.70 8.41 3.71
C LEU A 272 -7.18 8.62 3.85
N LEU A 273 -6.61 9.54 3.07
CA LEU A 273 -5.19 9.88 3.16
C LEU A 273 -4.87 10.48 4.54
N GLY A 274 -5.71 11.38 5.05
CA GLY A 274 -5.55 11.95 6.39
C GLY A 274 -5.50 10.88 7.47
N ARG A 275 -6.42 9.90 7.43
CA ARG A 275 -6.42 8.74 8.34
C ARG A 275 -5.20 7.85 8.16
N ALA A 276 -4.77 7.61 6.93
CA ALA A 276 -3.61 6.78 6.64
C ALA A 276 -2.30 7.41 7.15
N LEU A 277 -2.11 8.72 6.93
CA LEU A 277 -0.97 9.49 7.45
C LEU A 277 -1.00 9.55 8.99
N ASP A 278 -2.13 9.88 9.59
CA ASP A 278 -2.31 9.90 11.04
C ASP A 278 -1.96 8.54 11.67
N HIS A 279 -2.46 7.45 11.09
CA HIS A 279 -2.13 6.09 11.53
C HIS A 279 -0.64 5.78 11.40
N MET A 280 -0.05 6.06 10.23
CA MET A 280 1.36 5.78 9.95
C MET A 280 2.29 6.57 10.88
N PHE A 281 1.97 7.83 11.17
CA PHE A 281 2.81 8.71 11.99
C PHE A 281 2.59 8.52 13.49
N ASN A 282 1.38 8.22 13.96
CA ASN A 282 1.13 7.94 15.38
C ASN A 282 1.84 6.68 15.90
N GLN A 283 2.25 5.78 15.00
CA GLN A 283 3.09 4.64 15.36
C GLN A 283 4.54 5.04 15.65
N THR A 284 4.97 6.24 15.27
CA THR A 284 6.35 6.73 15.41
C THR A 284 6.58 7.54 16.70
N GLY A 285 5.52 8.16 17.24
CA GLY A 285 5.33 8.67 18.61
C GLY A 285 5.09 10.19 18.72
N ARG A 286 5.32 10.82 19.89
CA ARG A 286 4.67 12.13 20.23
C ARG A 286 5.22 13.38 19.54
N ASN A 287 6.37 13.31 18.90
CA ASN A 287 7.01 14.50 18.30
C ASN A 287 6.39 14.96 16.97
N VAL A 288 5.27 14.35 16.57
CA VAL A 288 4.45 14.75 15.40
C VAL A 288 3.04 15.23 15.77
N ASP A 289 2.75 15.42 17.06
CA ASP A 289 1.43 15.88 17.55
C ASP A 289 1.03 17.24 16.94
N PHE A 290 2.01 18.04 16.49
CA PHE A 290 1.75 19.31 15.80
C PHE A 290 1.05 19.14 14.44
N LEU A 291 1.10 17.96 13.81
CA LEU A 291 0.37 17.66 12.58
C LEU A 291 -1.11 17.35 12.82
N ARG A 292 -1.50 17.13 14.08
CA ARG A 292 -2.87 16.74 14.45
C ARG A 292 -3.95 17.72 13.96
N PRO A 293 -3.80 19.05 14.08
CA PRO A 293 -4.79 19.99 13.55
C PRO A 293 -5.04 19.83 12.04
N LEU A 294 -4.00 19.47 11.28
CA LEU A 294 -4.13 19.18 9.85
C LEU A 294 -4.91 17.90 9.59
N PHE A 295 -4.62 16.82 10.33
CA PHE A 295 -5.40 15.58 10.22
C PHE A 295 -6.84 15.75 10.66
N ASP A 296 -7.11 16.53 11.71
CA ASP A 296 -8.47 16.84 12.17
C ASP A 296 -9.26 17.58 11.07
N ARG A 297 -8.62 18.49 10.33
CA ARG A 297 -9.25 19.17 9.18
C ARG A 297 -9.46 18.25 7.99
N MET A 298 -8.47 17.45 7.59
CA MET A 298 -8.63 16.47 6.51
C MET A 298 -9.71 15.42 6.84
N CYS A 299 -9.81 15.04 8.11
CA CYS A 299 -10.72 14.00 8.58
C CYS A 299 -12.04 14.55 9.15
N HIS A 300 -12.37 15.82 8.88
CA HIS A 300 -13.55 16.46 9.44
C HIS A 300 -14.84 15.67 9.07
N PRO A 301 -15.81 15.51 10.00
CA PRO A 301 -17.01 14.71 9.74
C PRO A 301 -17.84 15.21 8.56
N ALA A 302 -18.02 16.53 8.43
CA ALA A 302 -18.67 17.14 7.28
C ALA A 302 -17.68 17.24 6.09
N PRO A 303 -17.94 16.61 4.93
CA PRO A 303 -17.05 16.63 3.78
C PRO A 303 -16.73 18.05 3.28
N GLY A 304 -17.73 18.93 3.20
CA GLY A 304 -17.54 20.33 2.75
C GLY A 304 -16.75 21.22 3.73
N SER A 305 -16.38 20.70 4.91
CA SER A 305 -15.50 21.39 5.86
C SER A 305 -14.09 20.81 5.89
N ARG A 306 -13.83 19.77 5.09
CA ARG A 306 -12.48 19.26 4.85
C ARG A 306 -11.75 20.22 3.92
N TRP A 307 -10.44 20.32 4.08
CA TRP A 307 -9.61 20.95 3.06
C TRP A 307 -9.58 20.09 1.81
N THR A 308 -9.51 20.72 0.65
CA THR A 308 -9.15 20.03 -0.59
C THR A 308 -7.73 19.47 -0.51
N ALA A 309 -7.34 18.55 -1.40
CA ALA A 309 -5.97 18.05 -1.46
C ALA A 309 -4.93 19.19 -1.65
N VAL A 310 -5.27 20.21 -2.45
CA VAL A 310 -4.42 21.39 -2.69
C VAL A 310 -4.29 22.25 -1.44
N GLU A 311 -5.40 22.49 -0.72
CA GLU A 311 -5.38 23.25 0.52
C GLU A 311 -4.60 22.51 1.62
N ALA A 312 -4.82 21.20 1.77
CA ALA A 312 -4.09 20.38 2.71
C ALA A 312 -2.58 20.37 2.42
N LEU A 313 -2.18 20.31 1.15
CA LEU A 313 -0.77 20.44 0.73
C LEU A 313 -0.19 21.81 1.08
N ARG A 314 -0.94 22.89 0.86
CA ARG A 314 -0.50 24.25 1.24
C ARG A 314 -0.28 24.35 2.74
N GLN A 315 -1.26 23.93 3.53
CA GLN A 315 -1.18 23.94 5.00
C GLN A 315 -0.02 23.08 5.51
N TRP A 316 0.21 21.93 4.88
CA TRP A 316 1.37 21.09 5.20
C TRP A 316 2.70 21.82 4.98
N ARG A 317 2.85 22.49 3.84
CA ARG A 317 4.05 23.27 3.50
C ARG A 317 4.26 24.42 4.48
N ASP A 318 3.20 25.12 4.86
CA ASP A 318 3.24 26.21 5.86
C ASP A 318 3.73 25.66 7.22
N MET A 319 3.13 24.57 7.71
CA MET A 319 3.53 23.91 8.96
C MET A 319 4.96 23.38 8.93
N ARG A 320 5.40 22.83 7.79
CA ARG A 320 6.78 22.37 7.59
C ARG A 320 7.75 23.55 7.64
N ALA A 321 7.44 24.67 6.98
CA ALA A 321 8.27 25.86 6.97
C ALA A 321 8.41 26.49 8.37
N GLU A 322 7.30 26.64 9.09
CA GLU A 322 7.30 27.14 10.48
C GLU A 322 8.17 26.29 11.40
N ARG A 323 8.11 24.95 11.24
CA ARG A 323 8.95 24.04 12.00
C ARG A 323 10.41 24.20 11.61
N MET A 324 10.73 24.12 10.32
CA MET A 324 12.11 24.20 9.81
C MET A 324 12.80 25.55 10.11
N GLY A 325 12.05 26.63 10.34
CA GLY A 325 12.58 27.93 10.78
C GLY A 325 13.05 28.02 12.24
N SER A 326 12.77 27.02 13.09
CA SER A 326 13.16 27.01 14.51
C SER A 326 14.55 26.39 14.72
N PRO A 327 15.50 26.92 15.53
CA PRO A 327 16.88 26.42 15.64
C PRO A 327 17.08 25.00 16.24
N ARG A 328 16.03 24.21 16.42
CA ARG A 328 16.05 22.90 17.09
C ARG A 328 15.79 21.77 16.10
N HIS A 329 16.74 21.45 15.22
CA HIS A 329 16.55 20.37 14.23
C HIS A 329 17.47 19.19 14.46
N HIS A 330 17.04 18.00 14.01
CA HIS A 330 17.50 16.65 14.36
C HIS A 330 16.76 15.96 15.54
N TRP A 331 15.44 15.84 15.45
CA TRP A 331 14.69 14.97 16.36
C TRP A 331 14.45 13.59 15.74
N ARG A 332 15.12 12.57 16.29
CA ARG A 332 14.73 11.17 16.07
C ARG A 332 13.31 10.93 16.60
N PRO A 333 12.47 10.12 15.94
CA PRO A 333 11.16 9.74 16.47
C PRO A 333 11.31 9.11 17.84
N LYS A 334 10.49 9.57 18.79
CA LYS A 334 10.46 9.05 20.15
C LYS A 334 9.24 8.15 20.31
N ASP A 335 9.37 7.00 20.96
CA ASP A 335 8.23 6.16 21.32
C ASP A 335 7.20 6.89 22.21
N ARG A 336 6.05 6.27 22.47
CA ARG A 336 4.98 6.86 23.30
C ARG A 336 5.42 7.19 24.74
N ALA A 337 6.54 6.65 25.21
CA ALA A 337 7.14 6.90 26.51
C ALA A 337 8.28 7.95 26.45
N GLY A 338 8.52 8.55 25.29
CA GLY A 338 9.53 9.61 25.10
C GLY A 338 10.95 9.10 24.90
N ARG A 339 11.17 7.79 24.71
CA ARG A 339 12.50 7.21 24.44
C ARG A 339 12.79 7.21 22.95
N LEU A 340 14.06 7.34 22.58
CA LEU A 340 14.49 7.20 21.19
C LEU A 340 14.14 5.79 20.68
N LYS A 341 13.56 5.69 19.47
CA LYS A 341 13.41 4.38 18.82
C LYS A 341 14.79 3.82 18.46
N GLU A 342 15.13 2.64 18.99
CA GLU A 342 16.31 1.90 18.56
C GLU A 342 16.10 1.39 17.13
N THR A 343 16.86 1.92 16.18
CA THR A 343 16.98 1.41 14.81
C THR A 343 17.98 0.24 14.81
N GLY A 344 17.59 -0.87 15.43
CA GLY A 344 18.37 -2.12 15.44
C GLY A 344 17.64 -3.24 14.71
N VAL A 345 18.39 -4.22 14.18
CA VAL A 345 17.88 -5.44 13.52
C VAL A 345 16.79 -6.15 14.35
N ARG A 346 16.84 -6.04 15.69
CA ARG A 346 15.80 -6.57 16.61
C ARG A 346 14.45 -5.83 16.56
N GLY A 347 14.40 -4.57 16.12
CA GLY A 347 13.16 -3.79 15.95
C GLY A 347 12.34 -4.22 14.73
N HIS A 348 12.98 -4.74 13.69
CA HIS A 348 12.33 -5.19 12.46
C HIS A 348 11.53 -6.49 12.69
N ALA A 349 12.04 -7.39 13.54
CA ALA A 349 11.30 -8.56 14.02
C ALA A 349 10.06 -8.18 14.86
N ARG A 350 10.15 -7.15 15.71
CA ARG A 350 9.00 -6.61 16.46
C ARG A 350 7.97 -5.92 15.56
N SER A 351 8.39 -5.27 14.48
CA SER A 351 7.47 -4.72 13.48
C SER A 351 6.67 -5.82 12.77
N ARG A 352 7.32 -6.94 12.39
CA ARG A 352 6.63 -8.12 11.84
C ARG A 352 5.58 -8.67 12.83
N VAL A 353 5.89 -8.72 14.13
CA VAL A 353 4.96 -9.19 15.19
C VAL A 353 3.84 -8.17 15.46
N LEU A 354 4.10 -6.87 15.47
CA LEU A 354 3.06 -5.84 15.71
C LEU A 354 2.10 -5.69 14.52
N GLN A 355 2.60 -5.84 13.30
CA GLN A 355 1.76 -5.91 12.09
C GLN A 355 0.91 -7.20 12.11
N PHE A 356 1.44 -8.32 12.63
CA PHE A 356 0.70 -9.56 12.85
C PHE A 356 -0.33 -9.50 14.00
N LEU A 357 0.01 -8.86 15.12
CA LEU A 357 -0.85 -8.78 16.31
C LEU A 357 -1.97 -7.74 16.15
N SER A 358 -1.74 -6.66 15.40
CA SER A 358 -2.81 -5.72 15.04
C SER A 358 -3.88 -6.40 14.17
N VAL A 359 -3.47 -7.31 13.28
CA VAL A 359 -4.37 -8.15 12.48
C VAL A 359 -5.15 -9.13 13.34
N HIS A 360 -4.52 -9.75 14.34
CA HIS A 360 -5.20 -10.73 15.19
C HIS A 360 -6.22 -10.11 16.16
N LYS A 361 -5.94 -8.90 16.67
CA LYS A 361 -6.84 -8.21 17.61
C LYS A 361 -8.12 -7.69 16.95
N GLN A 362 -8.06 -7.33 15.66
CA GLN A 362 -9.24 -6.96 14.86
C GLN A 362 -10.10 -8.18 14.48
N LEU A 363 -9.52 -9.37 14.39
CA LEU A 363 -10.24 -10.62 14.08
C LEU A 363 -10.91 -11.25 15.31
N SER A 364 -10.38 -11.02 16.51
CA SER A 364 -10.96 -11.56 17.75
C SER A 364 -12.13 -10.73 18.28
N SER A 365 -12.12 -9.40 18.11
CA SER A 365 -13.19 -8.55 18.63
C SER A 365 -14.50 -8.61 17.81
N GLY A 366 -14.44 -9.02 16.54
CA GLY A 366 -15.62 -9.20 15.70
C GLY A 366 -16.35 -10.54 15.91
N ARG A 367 -15.68 -11.53 16.52
CA ARG A 367 -16.26 -12.87 16.76
C ARG A 367 -17.07 -12.98 18.04
N GLU A 368 -16.85 -12.10 19.02
CA GLU A 368 -17.61 -12.13 20.27
C GLU A 368 -18.99 -11.46 20.13
N GLU A 369 -19.17 -10.51 19.20
CA GLU A 369 -20.48 -9.90 18.93
C GLU A 369 -21.39 -10.82 18.09
N GLU A 370 -20.85 -11.57 17.12
CA GLU A 370 -21.65 -12.49 16.26
C GLU A 370 -22.25 -13.68 17.05
N ASN A 371 -21.51 -14.26 17.99
CA ASN A 371 -22.01 -15.39 18.80
C ASN A 371 -23.07 -15.00 19.83
N SER A 372 -23.21 -13.72 20.17
CA SER A 372 -24.22 -13.26 21.14
C SER A 372 -25.60 -13.02 20.51
N SER A 373 -25.67 -12.87 19.18
CA SER A 373 -26.90 -12.60 18.44
C SER A 373 -27.58 -13.85 17.86
N GLU A 374 -26.90 -15.00 17.78
CA GLU A 374 -27.49 -16.24 17.23
C GLU A 374 -28.25 -17.10 18.27
N GLU A 375 -28.05 -16.90 19.59
CA GLU A 375 -28.77 -17.68 20.61
C GLU A 375 -30.18 -17.14 20.97
N CYS A 376 -30.56 -15.94 20.52
CA CYS A 376 -31.86 -15.34 20.90
C CYS A 376 -32.99 -15.53 19.86
N GLY A 377 -32.75 -16.26 18.76
CA GLY A 377 -33.63 -16.29 17.58
C GLY A 377 -34.41 -17.58 17.31
N GLN A 378 -34.34 -18.61 18.15
CA GLN A 378 -35.00 -19.90 17.91
C GLN A 378 -35.84 -20.37 19.10
N ASN A 379 -36.93 -19.66 19.42
CA ASN A 379 -38.01 -20.25 20.22
C ASN A 379 -39.34 -19.48 20.07
N SER A 380 -39.92 -19.46 18.88
CA SER A 380 -41.38 -19.28 18.77
C SER A 380 -41.90 -19.83 17.44
N GLN A 381 -42.40 -21.07 17.47
CA GLN A 381 -43.52 -21.55 16.64
C GLN A 381 -43.66 -23.07 16.82
N ARG A 382 -44.56 -23.48 17.74
CA ARG A 382 -45.44 -24.65 17.63
C ARG A 382 -46.22 -24.81 18.92
N ARG A 383 -47.52 -24.45 18.90
CA ARG A 383 -48.66 -25.16 19.53
C ARG A 383 -49.94 -24.29 19.47
N ARG A 384 -50.87 -24.69 18.61
CA ARG A 384 -52.33 -24.52 18.70
C ARG A 384 -52.93 -25.78 18.04
N THR A 385 -53.28 -26.80 18.83
CA THR A 385 -54.63 -27.18 19.35
C THR A 385 -55.45 -28.01 18.35
N PRO A 386 -56.40 -28.86 18.77
CA PRO A 386 -56.99 -29.04 20.10
C PRO A 386 -56.33 -30.13 20.95
#